data_AF-A0A2N3HQ97-F1
#
_entry.id   AF-A0A2N3HQ97-F1
#
_cell.length_a   1.000
_cell.length_b   1.000
_cell.length_c   1.000
_cell.angle_alpha   90.00
_cell.angle_beta   90.00
_cell.angle_gamma   90.00
#
_symmetry.space_group_name_H-M   'P 1'
#
loop_
_entity.id
_entity.type
_entity.pdbx_description
1 polymer ?
#
loop_
_entity_poly.entity_id
_entity_poly.type
_entity_poly.pdbx_seq_one_letter_code
_entity_poly.pdbx_strand_id
1 'polypeptide(L)'
;MKRKILFLFISLFTVLGLNAQNIIYVYGDVAADGTLPSGVQKPFHQMRLNDEGNLGMSGFKEAIEEVGCTINEVYDQEIVIDSKFLKSVDVLILGSNQRVFTEAEAKALKRWVKNGGGVIAWSDSGFGGEYSLVGLDNDLGRVSDNSLMAQFGMYFLTDNGAGNYLVSEYTQNHYINKNNKHKGVSFRGEGVSFVRVSQPAIMLAKAQEGGLGGRLVVNAIDGEFHEETDASLAIAEISEGRVLGVFDRNLFWNAGAGTRLSHSDNKEFAQRIVLWAAGIEEEQRFSDGTNAIVAAINTPPTVTIDYVYTEADNSLAIAAVITDSDSDDMIPEIRWEQVKGPANVVFENNNPNTTTPRIFLPEVGKYVFRAIIMDGEFEMIKKLEFERE
;
A
#
# COMPACT_ATOMS: atom_id res chain seq x y z
N MET A 1 -6.93 41.71 59.86
CA MET A 1 -7.72 41.40 58.63
C MET A 1 -6.81 40.74 57.61
N LYS A 2 -7.10 39.48 57.22
CA LYS A 2 -6.26 38.65 56.35
C LYS A 2 -6.32 39.13 54.90
N ARG A 3 -5.17 39.48 54.29
CA ARG A 3 -5.04 39.76 52.85
C ARG A 3 -5.05 38.44 52.08
N LYS A 4 -6.07 38.22 51.24
CA LYS A 4 -6.10 37.13 50.26
C LYS A 4 -5.28 37.57 49.04
N ILE A 5 -4.16 36.92 48.79
CA ILE A 5 -3.40 37.06 47.53
C ILE A 5 -4.08 36.15 46.50
N LEU A 6 -4.71 36.76 45.50
CA LEU A 6 -5.30 36.07 44.36
C LEU A 6 -4.17 35.81 43.35
N PHE A 7 -3.65 34.58 43.30
CA PHE A 7 -2.74 34.15 42.24
C PHE A 7 -3.55 33.96 40.95
N LEU A 8 -3.43 34.92 40.04
CA LEU A 8 -3.93 34.81 38.68
C LEU A 8 -2.96 33.88 37.91
N PHE A 9 -3.28 32.60 37.82
CA PHE A 9 -2.61 31.67 36.91
C PHE A 9 -3.01 32.06 35.48
N ILE A 10 -2.18 32.90 34.84
CA ILE A 10 -2.21 33.07 33.39
C ILE A 10 -1.63 31.78 32.82
N SER A 11 -2.49 30.79 32.53
CA SER A 11 -2.12 29.71 31.62
C SER A 11 -1.90 30.35 30.26
N LEU A 12 -0.65 30.70 29.99
CA LEU A 12 -0.19 31.02 28.65
C LEU A 12 -0.39 29.73 27.85
N PHE A 13 -1.50 29.61 27.14
CA PHE A 13 -1.66 28.62 26.09
C PHE A 13 -0.69 29.03 24.99
N THR A 14 0.57 28.63 25.14
CA THR A 14 1.47 28.50 24.00
C THR A 14 0.78 27.51 23.08
N VAL A 15 0.13 28.04 22.04
CA VAL A 15 -0.23 27.24 20.88
C VAL A 15 1.12 26.75 20.35
N LEU A 16 1.51 25.56 20.77
CA LEU A 16 2.63 24.84 20.18
C LEU A 16 2.19 24.63 18.75
N GLY A 17 2.66 25.50 17.85
CA GLY A 17 2.45 25.31 16.42
C GLY A 17 2.95 23.92 16.09
N LEU A 18 2.07 23.08 15.55
CA LEU A 18 2.45 21.78 15.06
C LEU A 18 3.49 22.03 13.97
N ASN A 19 4.76 21.74 14.26
CA ASN A 19 5.79 21.80 13.24
C ASN A 19 5.41 20.74 12.19
N ALA A 20 5.32 21.17 10.93
CA ALA A 20 5.15 20.24 9.82
C ALA A 20 6.37 19.30 9.79
N GLN A 21 6.12 18.00 9.71
CA GLN A 21 7.17 17.01 9.60
C GLN A 21 7.71 16.99 8.17
N ASN A 22 9.02 17.02 8.01
CA ASN A 22 9.67 16.96 6.71
C ASN A 22 9.97 15.50 6.33
N ILE A 23 9.18 15.01 5.39
CA ILE A 23 9.23 13.66 4.85
C ILE A 23 10.02 13.70 3.54
N ILE A 24 10.99 12.81 3.39
CA ILE A 24 11.72 12.62 2.13
C ILE A 24 11.38 11.26 1.54
N TYR A 25 10.83 11.28 0.34
CA TYR A 25 10.56 10.12 -0.50
C TYR A 25 11.73 9.87 -1.45
N VAL A 26 12.36 8.70 -1.35
CA VAL A 26 13.48 8.31 -2.23
C VAL A 26 12.93 7.47 -3.37
N TYR A 27 13.13 7.95 -4.59
CA TYR A 27 12.77 7.24 -5.81
C TYR A 27 14.01 6.84 -6.61
N GLY A 28 13.87 5.81 -7.42
CA GLY A 28 14.89 5.34 -8.36
C GLY A 28 14.47 5.52 -9.82
N ASP A 29 15.33 5.09 -10.73
CA ASP A 29 15.12 5.04 -12.16
C ASP A 29 15.59 3.70 -12.76
N VAL A 30 14.65 2.87 -13.23
CA VAL A 30 14.95 1.58 -13.87
C VAL A 30 14.25 1.49 -15.23
N ALA A 31 14.89 0.91 -16.23
CA ALA A 31 14.23 0.57 -17.50
C ALA A 31 13.38 -0.69 -17.36
N ALA A 32 12.47 -0.94 -18.30
CA ALA A 32 11.63 -2.14 -18.30
C ALA A 32 12.47 -3.44 -18.39
N ASP A 33 13.64 -3.40 -19.03
CA ASP A 33 14.59 -4.53 -19.12
C ASP A 33 15.51 -4.69 -17.89
N GLY A 34 15.32 -3.85 -16.87
CA GLY A 34 16.13 -3.84 -15.65
C GLY A 34 17.43 -3.05 -15.71
N THR A 35 17.68 -2.30 -16.79
CA THR A 35 18.82 -1.39 -16.85
C THR A 35 18.71 -0.29 -15.79
N LEU A 36 19.75 -0.13 -14.97
CA LEU A 36 19.87 0.85 -13.89
C LEU A 36 21.11 1.75 -14.08
N PRO A 37 20.96 3.08 -14.16
CA PRO A 37 19.71 3.81 -14.39
C PRO A 37 19.14 3.53 -15.79
N SER A 38 17.88 3.90 -16.06
CA SER A 38 17.25 3.63 -17.38
C SER A 38 18.00 4.30 -18.53
N GLY A 39 18.72 5.39 -18.24
CA GLY A 39 19.56 6.12 -19.18
C GLY A 39 18.72 6.81 -20.26
N VAL A 40 18.82 6.32 -21.50
CA VAL A 40 18.00 6.85 -22.62
C VAL A 40 16.64 6.17 -22.74
N GLN A 41 16.42 5.08 -22.00
CA GLN A 41 15.15 4.36 -22.01
C GLN A 41 14.13 5.06 -21.13
N LYS A 42 12.84 4.91 -21.46
CA LYS A 42 11.77 5.40 -20.60
C LYS A 42 11.83 4.64 -19.26
N PRO A 43 11.80 5.36 -18.12
CA PRO A 43 11.70 4.72 -16.83
C PRO A 43 10.43 3.88 -16.68
N PHE A 44 10.57 2.70 -16.09
CA PHE A 44 9.48 1.80 -15.76
C PHE A 44 8.96 2.11 -14.35
N HIS A 45 7.67 2.49 -14.29
CA HIS A 45 6.89 2.65 -13.04
C HIS A 45 7.64 3.35 -11.88
N GLN A 46 8.22 4.53 -12.11
CA GLN A 46 9.04 5.23 -11.11
C GLN A 46 8.31 5.62 -9.81
N MET A 47 6.98 5.58 -9.77
CA MET A 47 6.17 5.96 -8.60
C MET A 47 6.45 7.40 -8.11
N ARG A 48 6.44 8.37 -9.03
CA ARG A 48 6.79 9.76 -8.68
C ARG A 48 5.64 10.43 -7.93
N LEU A 49 5.97 11.24 -6.91
CA LEU A 49 4.98 12.01 -6.14
C LEU A 49 4.30 13.10 -6.97
N ASN A 50 4.90 13.51 -8.09
CA ASN A 50 4.34 14.49 -9.02
C ASN A 50 3.68 13.86 -10.25
N ASP A 51 3.61 12.53 -10.32
CA ASP A 51 2.92 11.83 -11.40
C ASP A 51 1.45 11.62 -11.02
N GLU A 52 0.57 12.21 -11.82
CA GLU A 52 -0.90 12.12 -11.70
C GLU A 52 -1.48 10.91 -12.44
N GLY A 53 -0.66 10.19 -13.20
CA GLY A 53 -1.07 8.97 -13.88
C GLY A 53 -1.44 7.84 -12.92
N ASN A 54 -2.04 6.78 -13.45
CA ASN A 54 -2.51 5.63 -12.67
C ASN A 54 -1.41 4.99 -11.80
N LEU A 55 -0.16 4.99 -12.28
CA LEU A 55 0.99 4.40 -11.59
C LEU A 55 1.87 5.46 -10.89
N GLY A 56 1.36 6.69 -10.81
CA GLY A 56 1.94 7.78 -10.04
C GLY A 56 1.52 7.76 -8.58
N MET A 57 2.05 8.70 -7.81
CA MET A 57 1.90 8.80 -6.34
C MET A 57 1.38 10.18 -5.89
N SER A 58 0.76 10.95 -6.78
CA SER A 58 0.20 12.26 -6.42
C SER A 58 -0.87 12.19 -5.33
N GLY A 59 -1.74 11.17 -5.36
CA GLY A 59 -2.74 10.94 -4.32
C GLY A 59 -2.11 10.55 -2.98
N PHE A 60 -1.01 9.78 -3.00
CA PHE A 60 -0.26 9.47 -1.77
C PHE A 60 0.32 10.75 -1.17
N LYS A 61 0.94 11.60 -2.01
CA LYS A 61 1.44 12.90 -1.57
C LYS A 61 0.34 13.74 -0.93
N GLU A 62 -0.80 13.87 -1.59
CA GLU A 62 -1.95 14.62 -1.08
C GLU A 62 -2.42 14.05 0.27
N ALA A 63 -2.55 12.72 0.39
CA ALA A 63 -2.94 12.07 1.63
C ALA A 63 -1.98 12.40 2.80
N ILE A 64 -0.66 12.46 2.54
CA ILE A 64 0.33 12.83 3.55
C ILE A 64 0.26 14.33 3.89
N GLU A 65 0.00 15.19 2.92
CA GLU A 65 -0.17 16.64 3.13
C GLU A 65 -1.44 16.98 3.92
N GLU A 66 -2.54 16.22 3.73
CA GLU A 66 -3.80 16.36 4.48
C GLU A 66 -3.62 16.23 6.00
N VAL A 67 -2.69 15.38 6.45
CA VAL A 67 -2.38 15.20 7.89
C VAL A 67 -1.32 16.17 8.42
N GLY A 68 -1.00 17.20 7.63
CA GLY A 68 -0.10 18.29 8.01
C GLY A 68 1.38 17.93 7.99
N CYS A 69 1.77 16.99 7.14
CA CYS A 69 3.17 16.70 6.83
C CYS A 69 3.57 17.39 5.51
N THR A 70 4.87 17.65 5.33
CA THR A 70 5.42 18.09 4.05
C THR A 70 6.21 16.94 3.46
N ILE A 71 5.93 16.56 2.22
CA ILE A 71 6.65 15.46 1.56
C ILE A 71 7.31 15.94 0.26
N ASN A 72 8.59 15.64 0.12
CA ASN A 72 9.38 15.93 -1.07
C ASN A 72 10.07 14.67 -1.58
N GLU A 73 10.29 14.56 -2.89
CA GLU A 73 11.00 13.44 -3.48
C GLU A 73 12.45 13.77 -3.85
N VAL A 74 13.33 12.78 -3.76
CA VAL A 74 14.74 12.87 -4.16
C VAL A 74 15.16 11.61 -4.93
N TYR A 75 16.05 11.79 -5.90
CA TYR A 75 16.58 10.68 -6.70
C TYR A 75 17.70 9.95 -5.96
N ASP A 76 17.64 8.63 -5.87
CA ASP A 76 18.57 7.81 -5.09
C ASP A 76 20.05 7.92 -5.54
N GLN A 77 20.31 8.22 -6.82
CA GLN A 77 21.66 8.42 -7.36
C GLN A 77 22.25 9.79 -7.02
N GLU A 78 21.43 10.75 -6.60
CA GLU A 78 21.85 12.14 -6.35
C GLU A 78 22.06 12.45 -4.86
N ILE A 79 21.73 11.50 -3.98
CA ILE A 79 21.86 11.65 -2.55
C ILE A 79 22.94 10.73 -1.97
N VAL A 80 23.48 11.14 -0.82
CA VAL A 80 24.24 10.27 0.08
C VAL A 80 23.53 10.31 1.42
N ILE A 81 23.12 9.16 1.93
CA ILE A 81 22.45 9.06 3.24
C ILE A 81 23.50 9.24 4.33
N ASP A 82 23.77 10.49 4.70
CA ASP A 82 24.70 10.86 5.77
C ASP A 82 24.04 11.78 6.81
N SER A 83 24.79 12.19 7.82
CA SER A 83 24.28 13.09 8.86
C SER A 83 23.91 14.49 8.35
N LYS A 84 24.46 14.91 7.21
CA LYS A 84 24.15 16.22 6.62
C LYS A 84 22.80 16.16 5.93
N PHE A 85 22.57 15.12 5.12
CA PHE A 85 21.30 14.86 4.46
C PHE A 85 20.17 14.65 5.48
N LEU A 86 20.37 13.79 6.47
CA LEU A 86 19.33 13.42 7.45
C LEU A 86 19.03 14.51 8.49
N LYS A 87 19.81 15.59 8.57
CA LYS A 87 19.67 16.61 9.62
C LYS A 87 18.31 17.31 9.62
N SER A 88 17.71 17.48 8.44
CA SER A 88 16.42 18.14 8.26
C SER A 88 15.30 17.15 7.95
N VAL A 89 15.54 15.86 8.05
CA VAL A 89 14.59 14.81 7.69
C VAL A 89 14.02 14.24 8.97
N ASP A 90 12.69 14.21 9.06
CA ASP A 90 11.97 13.58 10.17
C ASP A 90 11.62 12.13 9.79
N VAL A 91 11.19 11.91 8.54
CA VAL A 91 10.93 10.57 8.00
C VAL A 91 11.59 10.41 6.63
N LEU A 92 12.27 9.27 6.43
CA LEU A 92 12.81 8.83 5.16
C LEU A 92 11.96 7.66 4.65
N ILE A 93 11.38 7.79 3.46
CA ILE A 93 10.63 6.74 2.79
C ILE A 93 11.50 6.19 1.66
N LEU A 94 11.87 4.92 1.76
CA LEU A 94 12.48 4.12 0.70
C LEU A 94 11.35 3.63 -0.21
N GLY A 95 11.09 4.41 -1.26
CA GLY A 95 9.88 4.30 -2.06
C GLY A 95 10.03 3.47 -3.32
N SER A 96 10.97 3.83 -4.18
CA SER A 96 11.29 3.08 -5.40
C SER A 96 12.80 3.07 -5.68
N ASN A 97 13.62 3.21 -4.63
CA ASN A 97 15.07 3.19 -4.72
C ASN A 97 15.60 1.86 -5.26
N GLN A 98 16.62 1.93 -6.10
CA GLN A 98 17.24 0.77 -6.74
C GLN A 98 18.76 0.73 -6.53
N ARG A 99 19.36 1.83 -6.08
CA ARG A 99 20.77 1.84 -5.68
C ARG A 99 21.01 0.93 -4.49
N VAL A 100 22.05 0.11 -4.56
CA VAL A 100 22.60 -0.55 -3.37
C VAL A 100 23.35 0.48 -2.53
N PHE A 101 22.86 0.76 -1.33
CA PHE A 101 23.47 1.74 -0.43
C PHE A 101 24.71 1.17 0.26
N THR A 102 25.64 2.06 0.58
CA THR A 102 26.90 1.66 1.22
C THR A 102 26.71 1.33 2.70
N GLU A 103 27.62 0.55 3.28
CA GLU A 103 27.63 0.27 4.73
C GLU A 103 27.74 1.57 5.57
N ALA A 104 28.41 2.60 5.04
CA ALA A 104 28.52 3.90 5.69
C ALA A 104 27.17 4.62 5.78
N GLU A 105 26.38 4.56 4.70
CA GLU A 105 25.01 5.08 4.63
C GLU A 105 24.08 4.32 5.58
N ALA A 106 24.13 2.99 5.58
CA ALA A 106 23.39 2.17 6.53
C ALA A 106 23.70 2.54 7.99
N LYS A 107 24.99 2.73 8.33
CA LYS A 107 25.41 3.17 9.67
C LYS A 107 24.93 4.58 10.00
N ALA A 108 24.89 5.49 9.03
CA ALA A 108 24.38 6.85 9.23
C ALA A 108 22.87 6.83 9.50
N LEU A 109 22.11 6.08 8.71
CA LEU A 109 20.68 5.87 8.90
C LEU A 109 20.38 5.33 10.30
N LYS A 110 21.06 4.27 10.75
CA LYS A 110 20.86 3.71 12.09
C LYS A 110 21.20 4.66 13.23
N ARG A 111 22.21 5.52 13.08
CA ARG A 111 22.50 6.57 14.07
C ARG A 111 21.38 7.62 14.11
N TRP A 112 20.86 8.02 12.96
CA TRP A 112 19.77 8.98 12.87
C TRP A 112 18.46 8.42 13.43
N VAL A 113 18.08 7.17 13.09
CA VAL A 113 16.92 6.49 13.69
C VAL A 113 17.06 6.44 15.21
N LYS A 114 18.23 6.07 15.76
CA LYS A 114 18.43 6.08 17.22
C LYS A 114 18.13 7.42 17.91
N ASN A 115 18.23 8.53 17.16
CA ASN A 115 18.01 9.89 17.64
C ASN A 115 16.62 10.44 17.23
N GLY A 116 15.63 9.58 16.99
CA GLY A 116 14.25 10.00 16.73
C GLY A 116 13.82 9.98 15.26
N GLY A 117 14.71 9.65 14.33
CA GLY A 117 14.36 9.55 12.91
C GLY A 117 13.42 8.37 12.60
N GLY A 118 12.49 8.57 11.66
CA GLY A 118 11.58 7.56 11.16
C GLY A 118 12.01 6.99 9.80
N VAL A 119 12.08 5.68 9.61
CA VAL A 119 12.28 5.10 8.27
C VAL A 119 11.13 4.17 7.90
N ILE A 120 10.64 4.34 6.68
CA ILE A 120 9.65 3.47 6.05
C ILE A 120 10.31 2.88 4.82
N ALA A 121 10.18 1.58 4.62
CA ALA A 121 10.47 0.95 3.35
C ALA A 121 9.27 0.10 2.96
N TRP A 122 9.01 0.01 1.67
CA TRP A 122 8.07 -0.96 1.15
C TRP A 122 8.69 -1.73 0.01
N SER A 123 8.33 -3.00 -0.03
CA SER A 123 9.00 -3.97 -0.86
C SER A 123 8.49 -3.97 -2.28
N ASP A 124 9.37 -4.16 -3.26
CA ASP A 124 8.97 -4.62 -4.58
C ASP A 124 10.13 -5.16 -5.45
N SER A 125 9.95 -6.34 -6.04
CA SER A 125 10.93 -6.90 -7.00
C SER A 125 10.90 -6.20 -8.37
N GLY A 126 9.74 -5.66 -8.76
CA GLY A 126 9.50 -4.88 -9.97
C GLY A 126 10.19 -3.52 -10.00
N PHE A 127 10.81 -3.09 -8.89
CA PHE A 127 11.82 -2.03 -8.97
C PHE A 127 13.07 -2.47 -9.73
N GLY A 128 13.20 -3.75 -10.07
CA GLY A 128 14.21 -4.23 -11.00
C GLY A 128 13.79 -4.27 -12.47
N GLY A 129 12.58 -3.82 -12.84
CA GLY A 129 12.09 -3.81 -14.22
C GLY A 129 10.72 -4.48 -14.38
N GLU A 130 10.26 -4.59 -15.63
CA GLU A 130 8.98 -5.19 -15.95
C GLU A 130 9.05 -6.71 -15.74
N TYR A 131 8.22 -7.25 -14.84
CA TYR A 131 8.25 -8.67 -14.47
C TYR A 131 8.16 -9.63 -15.67
N SER A 132 7.49 -9.22 -16.75
CA SER A 132 7.36 -10.00 -17.99
C SER A 132 8.69 -10.15 -18.75
N LEU A 133 9.65 -9.25 -18.50
CA LEU A 133 10.97 -9.19 -19.11
C LEU A 133 12.07 -9.70 -18.17
N VAL A 134 12.04 -9.27 -16.90
CA VAL A 134 13.10 -9.57 -15.93
C VAL A 134 12.80 -10.78 -15.04
N GLY A 135 11.56 -11.26 -15.06
CA GLY A 135 11.09 -12.34 -14.19
C GLY A 135 10.77 -11.88 -12.77
N LEU A 136 10.04 -12.72 -12.03
CA LEU A 136 9.71 -12.46 -10.62
C LEU A 136 10.93 -12.59 -9.69
N ASP A 137 11.96 -13.33 -10.10
CA ASP A 137 13.17 -13.62 -9.31
C ASP A 137 14.15 -12.43 -9.26
N ASN A 138 13.75 -11.25 -9.73
CA ASN A 138 14.59 -10.07 -9.74
C ASN A 138 14.83 -9.55 -8.32
N ASP A 139 16.10 -9.47 -7.93
CA ASP A 139 16.49 -9.11 -6.58
C ASP A 139 16.87 -7.64 -6.41
N LEU A 140 16.83 -6.81 -7.46
CA LEU A 140 17.38 -5.45 -7.42
C LEU A 140 16.74 -4.57 -6.34
N GLY A 141 15.40 -4.45 -6.37
CA GLY A 141 14.65 -3.67 -5.36
C GLY A 141 14.85 -4.23 -3.95
N ARG A 142 14.76 -5.56 -3.83
CA ARG A 142 14.98 -6.29 -2.58
C ARG A 142 16.37 -6.03 -1.98
N VAL A 143 17.44 -6.07 -2.79
CA VAL A 143 18.82 -5.85 -2.34
C VAL A 143 19.04 -4.39 -1.95
N SER A 144 18.45 -3.46 -2.71
CA SER A 144 18.45 -2.02 -2.42
C SER A 144 17.93 -1.75 -1.01
N ASP A 145 16.72 -2.20 -0.66
CA ASP A 145 16.14 -1.98 0.67
C ASP A 145 16.88 -2.74 1.76
N ASN A 146 17.21 -4.01 1.52
CA ASN A 146 17.88 -4.85 2.52
C ASN A 146 19.28 -4.31 2.91
N SER A 147 19.94 -3.56 2.02
CA SER A 147 21.21 -2.89 2.34
C SER A 147 21.09 -1.87 3.49
N LEU A 148 19.89 -1.32 3.70
CA LEU A 148 19.58 -0.36 4.77
C LEU A 148 18.78 -0.98 5.92
N MET A 149 17.86 -1.89 5.62
CA MET A 149 16.81 -2.31 6.57
C MET A 149 17.16 -3.55 7.41
N ALA A 150 18.05 -4.43 6.92
CA ALA A 150 18.44 -5.66 7.62
C ALA A 150 18.99 -5.40 9.03
N GLN A 151 19.67 -4.27 9.26
CA GLN A 151 20.23 -3.89 10.55
C GLN A 151 19.19 -3.55 11.64
N PHE A 152 17.91 -3.46 11.26
CA PHE A 152 16.76 -3.27 12.13
C PHE A 152 15.93 -4.55 12.28
N GLY A 153 16.40 -5.68 11.74
CA GLY A 153 15.72 -6.97 11.83
C GLY A 153 14.62 -7.16 10.78
N MET A 154 14.60 -6.35 9.72
CA MET A 154 13.65 -6.46 8.62
C MET A 154 14.37 -6.91 7.36
N TYR A 155 13.96 -8.05 6.80
CA TYR A 155 14.49 -8.56 5.55
C TYR A 155 13.36 -8.73 4.54
N PHE A 156 13.36 -7.90 3.50
CA PHE A 156 12.42 -7.96 2.41
C PHE A 156 12.69 -9.21 1.56
N LEU A 157 11.63 -9.98 1.30
CA LEU A 157 11.67 -11.13 0.40
C LEU A 157 11.45 -10.68 -1.05
N THR A 158 11.53 -11.61 -1.98
CA THR A 158 11.20 -11.39 -3.39
C THR A 158 9.68 -11.49 -3.58
N ASP A 159 9.17 -10.77 -4.58
CA ASP A 159 7.76 -10.80 -4.94
C ASP A 159 7.32 -12.23 -5.27
N ASN A 160 6.20 -12.63 -4.67
CA ASN A 160 5.66 -13.96 -4.82
C ASN A 160 4.69 -14.11 -6.01
N GLY A 161 4.25 -13.01 -6.63
CA GLY A 161 3.26 -12.99 -7.71
C GLY A 161 1.97 -13.73 -7.36
N ALA A 162 1.65 -13.87 -6.07
CA ALA A 162 0.70 -14.87 -5.59
C ALA A 162 -0.71 -14.33 -5.33
N GLY A 163 -1.06 -13.19 -5.94
CA GLY A 163 -2.41 -12.62 -5.94
C GLY A 163 -2.56 -11.36 -5.09
N ASN A 164 -3.81 -11.06 -4.70
CA ASN A 164 -4.17 -9.91 -3.90
C ASN A 164 -4.45 -10.29 -2.44
N TYR A 165 -4.05 -9.43 -1.52
CA TYR A 165 -4.18 -9.61 -0.08
C TYR A 165 -5.07 -8.52 0.49
N LEU A 166 -5.90 -8.90 1.45
CA LEU A 166 -6.57 -7.96 2.34
C LEU A 166 -6.02 -8.24 3.74
N VAL A 167 -5.36 -7.26 4.33
CA VAL A 167 -4.75 -7.35 5.65
C VAL A 167 -5.62 -6.59 6.64
N SER A 168 -6.19 -7.33 7.59
CA SER A 168 -7.10 -6.78 8.61
C SER A 168 -6.83 -7.32 10.02
N GLU A 169 -5.86 -8.22 10.15
CA GLU A 169 -5.52 -8.92 11.38
C GLU A 169 -4.14 -8.48 11.84
N TYR A 170 -4.13 -7.93 13.05
CA TYR A 170 -2.93 -7.44 13.67
C TYR A 170 -2.61 -8.28 14.91
N THR A 171 -1.33 -8.36 15.24
CA THR A 171 -0.86 -9.09 16.42
C THR A 171 -1.17 -8.35 17.71
N GLN A 172 -1.28 -7.02 17.67
CA GLN A 172 -1.55 -6.15 18.82
C GLN A 172 -2.32 -4.88 18.44
N ASN A 173 -2.96 -4.25 19.43
CA ASN A 173 -3.52 -2.90 19.26
C ASN A 173 -2.36 -1.91 19.08
N HIS A 174 -2.48 -1.01 18.12
CA HIS A 174 -1.44 -0.07 17.75
C HIS A 174 -2.05 1.16 17.09
N TYR A 175 -1.38 2.32 17.16
CA TYR A 175 -1.87 3.53 16.49
C TYR A 175 -2.18 3.31 15.00
N ILE A 176 -1.33 2.56 14.30
CA ILE A 176 -1.52 2.23 12.87
C ILE A 176 -2.84 1.51 12.60
N ASN A 177 -3.32 0.67 13.52
CA ASN A 177 -4.61 -0.03 13.38
C ASN A 177 -5.73 0.60 14.21
N LYS A 178 -5.64 1.91 14.48
CA LYS A 178 -6.63 2.65 15.27
C LYS A 178 -6.85 2.03 16.65
N ASN A 179 -5.78 1.48 17.23
CA ASN A 179 -5.77 0.76 18.49
C ASN A 179 -6.77 -0.41 18.55
N ASN A 180 -7.02 -1.05 17.42
CA ASN A 180 -7.94 -2.17 17.31
C ASN A 180 -7.40 -3.26 16.39
N LYS A 181 -6.87 -4.32 16.99
CA LYS A 181 -6.25 -5.42 16.24
C LYS A 181 -7.20 -6.33 15.44
N HIS A 182 -8.51 -6.21 15.67
CA HIS A 182 -9.52 -7.08 15.06
C HIS A 182 -10.42 -6.37 14.03
N LYS A 183 -10.51 -5.04 14.11
CA LYS A 183 -11.38 -4.20 13.25
C LYS A 183 -10.81 -2.79 13.10
N GLY A 184 -9.49 -2.70 13.00
CA GLY A 184 -8.77 -1.46 12.80
C GLY A 184 -8.77 -1.05 11.33
N VAL A 185 -7.72 -0.35 10.94
CA VAL A 185 -7.43 -0.01 9.54
C VAL A 185 -7.06 -1.28 8.76
N SER A 186 -7.73 -1.53 7.65
CA SER A 186 -7.43 -2.60 6.72
C SER A 186 -6.71 -2.07 5.48
N PHE A 187 -5.74 -2.82 4.97
CA PHE A 187 -5.01 -2.41 3.77
C PHE A 187 -4.86 -3.59 2.81
N ARG A 188 -4.61 -3.28 1.54
CA ARG A 188 -4.43 -4.30 0.50
C ARG A 188 -2.97 -4.35 0.03
N GLY A 189 -2.64 -5.43 -0.65
CA GLY A 189 -1.47 -5.47 -1.52
C GLY A 189 -1.61 -6.48 -2.64
N GLU A 190 -0.81 -6.34 -3.70
CA GLU A 190 -0.79 -7.24 -4.86
C GLU A 190 0.66 -7.57 -5.24
N GLY A 191 0.96 -8.84 -5.55
CA GLY A 191 2.34 -9.21 -5.91
C GLY A 191 3.29 -8.88 -4.75
N VAL A 192 3.02 -9.47 -3.58
CA VAL A 192 3.64 -9.00 -2.35
C VAL A 192 4.98 -9.65 -2.12
N SER A 193 5.84 -8.90 -1.46
CA SER A 193 7.15 -9.33 -0.99
C SER A 193 7.15 -9.21 0.53
N PHE A 194 6.88 -10.32 1.23
CA PHE A 194 6.77 -10.29 2.70
C PHE A 194 8.04 -9.75 3.38
N VAL A 195 7.86 -9.17 4.56
CA VAL A 195 8.97 -8.72 5.40
C VAL A 195 9.27 -9.78 6.43
N ARG A 196 10.37 -10.52 6.25
CA ARG A 196 10.84 -11.51 7.21
C ARG A 196 11.47 -10.81 8.41
N VAL A 197 10.85 -10.95 9.57
CA VAL A 197 11.24 -10.27 10.80
C VAL A 197 12.18 -11.09 11.66
N SER A 198 13.10 -10.38 12.31
CA SER A 198 13.94 -10.84 13.41
C SER A 198 14.12 -9.69 14.40
N GLN A 199 14.55 -9.98 15.62
CA GLN A 199 14.76 -8.93 16.61
C GLN A 199 15.78 -7.88 16.11
N PRO A 200 15.53 -6.57 16.31
CA PRO A 200 14.48 -5.99 17.16
C PRO A 200 13.10 -5.80 16.51
N ALA A 201 12.94 -6.08 15.22
CA ALA A 201 11.65 -5.96 14.57
C ALA A 201 10.64 -7.00 15.08
N ILE A 202 9.37 -6.62 15.01
CA ILE A 202 8.22 -7.47 15.29
C ILE A 202 7.23 -7.41 14.12
N MET A 203 6.45 -8.47 13.96
CA MET A 203 5.32 -8.52 13.05
C MET A 203 4.12 -7.80 13.69
N LEU A 204 3.68 -6.70 13.09
CA LEU A 204 2.48 -5.97 13.53
C LEU A 204 1.22 -6.48 12.81
N ALA A 205 1.32 -6.80 11.51
CA ALA A 205 0.22 -7.42 10.75
C ALA A 205 0.67 -8.69 10.04
N LYS A 206 -0.14 -9.75 10.17
CA LYS A 206 0.08 -11.05 9.52
C LYS A 206 -0.36 -10.99 8.07
N ALA A 207 0.33 -11.73 7.21
CA ALA A 207 -0.18 -12.11 5.91
C ALA A 207 -1.44 -12.97 6.06
N GLN A 208 -2.43 -12.76 5.20
CA GLN A 208 -3.73 -13.42 5.26
C GLN A 208 -4.06 -14.08 3.92
N GLU A 209 -4.47 -15.33 4.01
CA GLU A 209 -5.05 -16.08 2.90
C GLU A 209 -6.57 -15.84 2.82
N GLY A 210 -7.15 -15.89 1.62
CA GLY A 210 -8.61 -16.04 1.48
C GLY A 210 -9.47 -14.78 1.44
N GLY A 211 -8.91 -13.58 1.32
CA GLY A 211 -9.70 -12.35 1.09
C GLY A 211 -9.91 -12.03 -0.39
N LEU A 212 -8.82 -12.00 -1.15
CA LEU A 212 -8.76 -11.52 -2.54
C LEU A 212 -7.94 -12.44 -3.46
N GLY A 213 -7.82 -13.72 -3.10
CA GLY A 213 -7.10 -14.74 -3.90
C GLY A 213 -5.59 -14.85 -3.64
N GLY A 214 -5.03 -14.05 -2.73
CA GLY A 214 -3.65 -14.16 -2.26
C GLY A 214 -3.36 -15.50 -1.60
N ARG A 215 -2.17 -16.06 -1.86
CA ARG A 215 -1.67 -17.33 -1.28
C ARG A 215 -0.45 -17.07 -0.40
N LEU A 216 -0.35 -17.73 0.74
CA LEU A 216 0.78 -17.62 1.68
C LEU A 216 1.99 -18.42 1.17
N VAL A 217 2.57 -17.94 0.07
CA VAL A 217 3.77 -18.50 -0.55
C VAL A 217 4.81 -17.40 -0.72
N VAL A 218 6.08 -17.78 -0.70
CA VAL A 218 7.20 -16.90 -1.03
C VAL A 218 7.79 -17.33 -2.36
N ASN A 219 8.61 -16.48 -2.98
CA ASN A 219 9.41 -16.89 -4.12
C ASN A 219 10.32 -18.07 -3.74
N ALA A 220 10.57 -18.99 -4.69
CA ALA A 220 11.40 -20.17 -4.48
C ALA A 220 12.80 -19.83 -3.96
N ILE A 221 13.36 -18.67 -4.32
CA ILE A 221 14.69 -18.25 -3.87
C ILE A 221 14.73 -17.85 -2.38
N ASP A 222 13.57 -17.54 -1.78
CA ASP A 222 13.43 -17.15 -0.38
C ASP A 222 13.03 -18.33 0.54
N GLY A 223 12.86 -19.52 -0.05
CA GLY A 223 12.56 -20.77 0.65
C GLY A 223 11.07 -21.00 0.87
N GLU A 224 10.68 -21.24 2.13
CA GLU A 224 9.30 -21.49 2.52
C GLU A 224 8.72 -20.26 3.23
N PHE A 225 7.39 -20.11 3.16
CA PHE A 225 6.68 -19.10 3.94
C PHE A 225 6.65 -19.48 5.42
N HIS A 226 6.96 -18.52 6.28
CA HIS A 226 7.01 -18.70 7.73
C HIS A 226 5.97 -17.82 8.43
N GLU A 227 4.85 -18.39 8.88
CA GLU A 227 3.74 -17.64 9.47
C GLU A 227 4.14 -16.74 10.66
N GLU A 228 5.16 -17.16 11.41
CA GLU A 228 5.61 -16.44 12.62
C GLU A 228 6.60 -15.31 12.32
N THR A 229 7.18 -15.26 11.12
CA THR A 229 8.20 -14.26 10.77
C THR A 229 7.91 -13.47 9.51
N ASP A 230 7.07 -13.96 8.61
CA ASP A 230 6.83 -13.32 7.31
C ASP A 230 5.61 -12.40 7.42
N ALA A 231 5.90 -11.11 7.64
CA ALA A 231 4.92 -10.10 7.95
C ALA A 231 4.42 -9.37 6.69
N SER A 232 3.14 -8.95 6.72
CA SER A 232 2.64 -7.91 5.81
C SER A 232 3.05 -6.51 6.26
N LEU A 233 3.19 -6.33 7.57
CA LEU A 233 3.66 -5.11 8.21
C LEU A 233 4.60 -5.44 9.37
N ALA A 234 5.86 -5.03 9.23
CA ALA A 234 6.88 -5.13 10.26
C ALA A 234 7.14 -3.75 10.88
N ILE A 235 7.36 -3.71 12.19
CA ILE A 235 7.77 -2.48 12.89
C ILE A 235 8.94 -2.75 13.83
N ALA A 236 9.76 -1.73 14.10
CA ALA A 236 10.74 -1.73 15.18
C ALA A 236 10.84 -0.33 15.80
N GLU A 237 10.97 -0.27 17.12
CA GLU A 237 11.34 0.95 17.84
C GLU A 237 12.81 0.86 18.25
N ILE A 238 13.62 1.83 17.82
CA ILE A 238 15.07 1.83 18.02
C ILE A 238 15.43 3.08 18.80
N SER A 239 15.51 2.95 20.13
CA SER A 239 15.66 4.10 21.01
C SER A 239 14.48 5.07 20.83
N GLU A 240 14.71 6.26 20.27
CA GLU A 240 13.65 7.25 20.05
C GLU A 240 13.02 7.17 18.65
N GLY A 241 13.65 6.47 17.70
CA GLY A 241 13.16 6.39 16.33
C GLY A 241 12.37 5.13 16.02
N ARG A 242 11.79 5.13 14.82
CA ARG A 242 10.80 4.16 14.39
C ARG A 242 11.14 3.66 13.00
N VAL A 243 10.99 2.36 12.80
CA VAL A 243 11.31 1.66 11.55
C VAL A 243 10.09 0.86 11.16
N LEU A 244 9.72 0.91 9.88
CA LEU A 244 8.57 0.19 9.34
C LEU A 244 8.89 -0.44 7.99
N GLY A 245 8.41 -1.66 7.77
CA GLY A 245 8.46 -2.36 6.49
C GLY A 245 7.07 -2.81 6.06
N VAL A 246 6.62 -2.44 4.86
CA VAL A 246 5.36 -2.91 4.24
C VAL A 246 5.67 -3.86 3.09
N PHE A 247 4.90 -4.92 2.95
CA PHE A 247 5.11 -5.97 1.95
C PHE A 247 4.81 -5.61 0.48
N ASP A 248 4.29 -4.42 0.21
CA ASP A 248 3.81 -4.03 -1.12
C ASP A 248 3.90 -2.52 -1.32
N ARG A 249 4.15 -2.09 -2.55
CA ARG A 249 4.11 -0.70 -3.00
C ARG A 249 2.76 -0.33 -3.63
N ASN A 250 2.08 -1.30 -4.26
CA ASN A 250 0.99 -1.03 -5.21
C ASN A 250 -0.20 -0.35 -4.49
N LEU A 251 -0.35 -0.59 -3.19
CA LEU A 251 -1.36 0.06 -2.36
C LEU A 251 -1.27 1.59 -2.30
N PHE A 252 -0.14 2.18 -2.69
CA PHE A 252 0.06 3.64 -2.67
C PHE A 252 -0.14 4.32 -4.04
N TRP A 253 -0.31 3.54 -5.12
CA TRP A 253 -0.58 4.10 -6.44
C TRP A 253 -1.91 4.85 -6.49
N ASN A 254 -2.00 5.84 -7.37
CA ASN A 254 -3.24 6.53 -7.68
C ASN A 254 -4.35 5.55 -8.15
N ALA A 255 -4.02 4.69 -9.11
CA ALA A 255 -4.96 3.74 -9.72
C ALA A 255 -4.25 2.57 -10.43
N GLY A 256 -3.22 2.00 -9.79
CA GLY A 256 -2.38 0.99 -10.43
C GLY A 256 -3.00 -0.40 -10.54
N ALA A 257 -2.19 -1.36 -11.00
CA ALA A 257 -2.64 -2.75 -11.14
C ALA A 257 -2.83 -3.39 -9.75
N GLY A 258 -3.88 -4.21 -9.60
CA GLY A 258 -4.18 -4.96 -8.38
C GLY A 258 -4.78 -4.12 -7.25
N THR A 259 -4.05 -3.11 -6.79
CA THR A 259 -4.42 -2.25 -5.65
C THR A 259 -4.15 -0.77 -5.94
N ARG A 260 -4.84 0.11 -5.20
CA ARG A 260 -4.65 1.57 -5.25
C ARG A 260 -4.95 2.22 -3.91
N LEU A 261 -4.55 3.48 -3.75
CA LEU A 261 -4.70 4.25 -2.51
C LEU A 261 -6.16 4.40 -2.05
N SER A 262 -7.10 4.44 -2.99
CA SER A 262 -8.53 4.54 -2.67
C SER A 262 -9.19 3.21 -2.27
N HIS A 263 -8.47 2.08 -2.28
CA HIS A 263 -9.04 0.80 -1.85
C HIS A 263 -8.97 0.58 -0.35
N SER A 264 -10.02 -0.04 0.20
CA SER A 264 -10.10 -0.33 1.65
C SER A 264 -9.77 0.92 2.49
N ASP A 265 -8.89 0.81 3.48
CA ASP A 265 -8.43 1.95 4.25
C ASP A 265 -6.99 2.36 3.85
N ASN A 266 -6.54 2.08 2.62
CA ASN A 266 -5.15 2.33 2.17
C ASN A 266 -4.71 3.79 2.36
N LYS A 267 -5.61 4.76 2.12
CA LYS A 267 -5.34 6.19 2.38
C LYS A 267 -5.08 6.46 3.87
N GLU A 268 -5.98 6.02 4.76
CA GLU A 268 -5.81 6.19 6.21
C GLU A 268 -4.58 5.41 6.70
N PHE A 269 -4.32 4.22 6.16
CA PHE A 269 -3.14 3.42 6.44
C PHE A 269 -1.86 4.18 6.08
N ALA A 270 -1.76 4.73 4.86
CA ALA A 270 -0.63 5.54 4.40
C ALA A 270 -0.36 6.72 5.34
N GLN A 271 -1.40 7.44 5.73
CA GLN A 271 -1.32 8.55 6.68
C GLN A 271 -0.79 8.08 8.05
N ARG A 272 -1.35 7.00 8.60
CA ARG A 272 -0.98 6.49 9.92
C ARG A 272 0.45 5.97 9.97
N ILE A 273 0.94 5.28 8.94
CA ILE A 273 2.33 4.78 8.94
C ILE A 273 3.33 5.93 8.91
N VAL A 274 3.06 7.01 8.15
CA VAL A 274 3.93 8.19 8.08
C VAL A 274 3.90 8.97 9.39
N LEU A 275 2.72 9.22 9.96
CA LEU A 275 2.61 9.87 11.26
C LEU A 275 3.31 9.06 12.36
N TRP A 276 3.08 7.74 12.38
CA TRP A 276 3.75 6.87 13.34
C TRP A 276 5.27 6.95 13.18
N ALA A 277 5.80 6.82 11.97
CA ALA A 277 7.24 6.93 11.72
C ALA A 277 7.81 8.28 12.17
N ALA A 278 7.03 9.36 12.05
CA ALA A 278 7.40 10.70 12.51
C ALA A 278 7.28 10.90 14.04
N GLY A 279 6.97 9.85 14.81
CA GLY A 279 6.77 9.97 16.26
C GLY A 279 5.42 10.55 16.67
N ILE A 280 4.45 10.63 15.74
CA ILE A 280 3.14 11.23 15.95
C ILE A 280 2.06 10.13 16.06
N GLU A 281 1.30 10.16 17.14
CA GLU A 281 0.16 9.26 17.38
C GLU A 281 -1.10 10.05 17.77
N GLU A 282 -1.37 11.07 16.97
CA GLU A 282 -2.38 12.08 17.20
C GLU A 282 -3.60 11.82 16.32
N GLU A 283 -4.71 11.37 16.90
CA GLU A 283 -5.95 11.13 16.14
C GLU A 283 -6.55 12.42 15.56
N GLN A 284 -6.28 13.59 16.18
CA GLN A 284 -6.76 14.88 15.67
C GLN A 284 -6.11 15.33 14.35
N ARG A 285 -5.08 14.62 13.88
CA ARG A 285 -4.45 14.88 12.57
C ARG A 285 -5.33 14.43 11.42
N PHE A 286 -6.17 13.45 11.65
CA PHE A 286 -7.25 13.11 10.74
C PHE A 286 -8.30 14.19 10.93
N SER A 287 -8.79 14.76 9.83
CA SER A 287 -9.97 15.60 9.91
C SER A 287 -11.05 14.80 10.62
N ASP A 288 -11.43 15.22 11.83
CA ASP A 288 -12.73 14.84 12.37
C ASP A 288 -13.68 15.18 11.22
N GLY A 289 -14.35 14.19 10.61
CA GLY A 289 -15.26 14.42 9.48
C GLY A 289 -16.44 15.38 9.78
N THR A 290 -16.36 16.13 10.87
CA THR A 290 -17.26 17.17 11.35
C THR A 290 -16.99 18.56 10.75
N ASN A 291 -15.84 18.84 10.12
CA ASN A 291 -15.64 20.09 9.39
C ASN A 291 -15.91 19.93 7.88
N ALA A 292 -17.21 20.00 7.56
CA ALA A 292 -17.80 20.32 6.26
C ALA A 292 -17.68 19.27 5.15
N ILE A 293 -18.19 18.06 5.38
CA ILE A 293 -18.97 17.43 4.31
C ILE A 293 -20.30 18.21 4.30
N VAL A 294 -20.47 19.14 3.36
CA VAL A 294 -21.79 19.20 2.71
C VAL A 294 -21.92 17.80 2.18
N ALA A 295 -22.62 16.89 2.90
CA ALA A 295 -22.72 15.47 2.56
C ALA A 295 -22.77 15.40 1.04
N ALA A 296 -21.64 15.03 0.42
CA ALA A 296 -21.58 14.94 -1.02
C ALA A 296 -22.76 14.02 -1.34
N ILE A 297 -23.62 14.45 -2.27
CA ILE A 297 -24.79 13.65 -2.57
C ILE A 297 -24.23 12.39 -3.21
N ASN A 298 -24.08 11.36 -2.40
CA ASN A 298 -23.65 10.07 -2.88
C ASN A 298 -24.84 9.45 -3.60
N THR A 299 -24.62 9.16 -4.87
CA THR A 299 -25.61 8.52 -5.73
C THR A 299 -25.10 7.13 -6.05
N PRO A 300 -25.93 6.07 -5.92
CA PRO A 300 -25.48 4.73 -6.25
C PRO A 300 -24.89 4.70 -7.68
N PRO A 301 -23.75 4.04 -7.90
CA PRO A 301 -23.12 4.05 -9.20
C PRO A 301 -24.04 3.40 -10.23
N THR A 302 -23.80 3.73 -11.49
CA THR A 302 -24.43 3.01 -12.59
C THR A 302 -23.46 1.96 -13.12
N VAL A 303 -23.99 0.76 -13.38
CA VAL A 303 -23.17 -0.38 -13.83
C VAL A 303 -23.82 -1.01 -15.05
N THR A 304 -23.07 -1.04 -16.16
CA THR A 304 -23.41 -1.79 -17.38
C THR A 304 -22.47 -2.98 -17.48
N ILE A 305 -23.00 -4.15 -17.86
CA ILE A 305 -22.24 -5.39 -18.00
C ILE A 305 -22.52 -5.95 -19.39
N ASP A 306 -21.46 -6.07 -20.19
CA ASP A 306 -21.43 -6.77 -21.45
C ASP A 306 -20.56 -8.02 -21.34
N TYR A 307 -20.70 -8.94 -22.29
CA TYR A 307 -19.86 -10.13 -22.36
C TYR A 307 -19.71 -10.66 -23.79
N VAL A 308 -18.63 -11.39 -24.03
CA VAL A 308 -18.34 -12.11 -25.27
C VAL A 308 -17.95 -13.54 -24.92
N TYR A 309 -18.64 -14.51 -25.49
CA TYR A 309 -18.29 -15.92 -25.36
C TYR A 309 -17.41 -16.39 -26.53
N THR A 310 -16.38 -17.17 -26.22
CA THR A 310 -15.45 -17.77 -27.21
C THR A 310 -15.51 -19.29 -27.12
N GLU A 311 -16.04 -19.95 -28.16
CA GLU A 311 -16.15 -21.41 -28.22
C GLU A 311 -14.79 -22.13 -28.22
N ALA A 312 -13.77 -21.53 -28.85
CA ALA A 312 -12.46 -22.15 -29.04
C ALA A 312 -11.79 -22.61 -27.73
N ASP A 313 -12.07 -21.91 -26.63
CA ASP A 313 -11.55 -22.21 -25.29
C ASP A 313 -12.62 -22.20 -24.20
N ASN A 314 -13.90 -22.14 -24.58
CA ASN A 314 -15.04 -22.11 -23.68
C ASN A 314 -14.95 -20.98 -22.64
N SER A 315 -14.47 -19.81 -23.04
CA SER A 315 -14.31 -18.66 -22.15
C SER A 315 -15.38 -17.58 -22.35
N LEU A 316 -15.77 -16.94 -21.26
CA LEU A 316 -16.64 -15.77 -21.20
C LEU A 316 -15.78 -14.56 -20.79
N ALA A 317 -15.54 -13.64 -21.71
CA ALA A 317 -14.90 -12.36 -21.43
C ALA A 317 -15.98 -11.34 -21.07
N ILE A 318 -15.98 -10.86 -19.83
CA ILE A 318 -16.92 -9.86 -19.35
C ILE A 318 -16.30 -8.47 -19.50
N ALA A 319 -17.12 -7.45 -19.72
CA ALA A 319 -16.74 -6.05 -19.62
C ALA A 319 -17.80 -5.30 -18.79
N ALA A 320 -17.41 -4.82 -17.61
CA ALA A 320 -18.23 -3.94 -16.79
C ALA A 320 -17.76 -2.48 -16.92
N VAL A 321 -18.72 -1.58 -17.14
CA VAL A 321 -18.51 -0.14 -17.07
C VAL A 321 -19.23 0.35 -15.83
N ILE A 322 -18.47 0.91 -14.89
CA ILE A 322 -18.99 1.53 -13.68
C ILE A 322 -18.84 3.04 -13.86
N THR A 323 -19.92 3.78 -13.68
CA THR A 323 -19.90 5.23 -13.70
C THR A 323 -20.42 5.70 -12.36
N ASP A 324 -19.55 6.39 -11.63
CA ASP A 324 -19.92 7.17 -10.46
C ASP A 324 -19.98 8.65 -10.82
N SER A 325 -20.93 9.35 -10.24
CA SER A 325 -21.14 10.79 -10.39
C SER A 325 -21.14 11.52 -9.07
N ASP A 326 -20.71 10.85 -8.01
CA ASP A 326 -20.43 11.45 -6.72
C ASP A 326 -19.32 12.52 -6.79
N SER A 327 -19.15 13.21 -5.67
CA SER A 327 -18.16 14.27 -5.51
C SER A 327 -17.27 14.02 -4.28
N ASP A 328 -17.33 12.80 -3.75
CA ASP A 328 -16.50 12.36 -2.63
C ASP A 328 -15.21 11.65 -3.11
N ASP A 329 -14.99 11.60 -4.42
CA ASP A 329 -13.83 11.00 -5.09
C ASP A 329 -13.62 9.51 -4.73
N MET A 330 -14.65 8.84 -4.21
CA MET A 330 -14.61 7.41 -3.98
C MET A 330 -14.79 6.68 -5.30
N ILE A 331 -13.91 5.72 -5.59
CA ILE A 331 -13.99 4.94 -6.83
C ILE A 331 -14.66 3.61 -6.51
N PRO A 332 -15.81 3.27 -7.13
CA PRO A 332 -16.49 2.02 -6.86
C PRO A 332 -15.62 0.80 -7.11
N GLU A 333 -15.71 -0.15 -6.18
CA GLU A 333 -15.09 -1.46 -6.28
C GLU A 333 -16.06 -2.49 -6.84
N ILE A 334 -15.56 -3.45 -7.63
CA ILE A 334 -16.35 -4.56 -8.16
C ILE A 334 -15.70 -5.91 -7.84
N ARG A 335 -16.48 -6.90 -7.39
CA ARG A 335 -16.03 -8.28 -7.23
C ARG A 335 -16.98 -9.23 -7.95
N TRP A 336 -16.42 -10.24 -8.62
CA TRP A 336 -17.21 -11.27 -9.27
C TRP A 336 -17.20 -12.57 -8.48
N GLU A 337 -18.31 -13.28 -8.54
CA GLU A 337 -18.41 -14.66 -8.05
C GLU A 337 -19.40 -15.47 -8.89
N GLN A 338 -19.15 -16.77 -8.96
CA GLN A 338 -20.11 -17.72 -9.47
C GLN A 338 -21.14 -18.03 -8.38
N VAL A 339 -22.41 -17.81 -8.68
CA VAL A 339 -23.53 -18.15 -7.79
C VAL A 339 -24.02 -19.57 -8.04
N LYS A 340 -24.09 -19.97 -9.33
CA LYS A 340 -24.57 -21.28 -9.75
C LYS A 340 -23.97 -21.67 -11.09
N GLY A 341 -23.84 -22.98 -11.34
CA GLY A 341 -23.50 -23.53 -12.64
C GLY A 341 -23.49 -25.06 -12.61
N PRO A 342 -23.37 -25.73 -13.78
CA PRO A 342 -23.18 -27.17 -13.85
C PRO A 342 -21.86 -27.63 -13.20
N ALA A 343 -20.82 -26.77 -13.22
CA ALA A 343 -19.54 -27.01 -12.57
C ALA A 343 -18.90 -25.71 -12.06
N ASN A 344 -17.87 -25.82 -11.22
CA ASN A 344 -17.08 -24.68 -10.75
C ASN A 344 -16.28 -24.07 -11.91
N VAL A 345 -16.41 -22.77 -12.13
CA VAL A 345 -15.64 -22.05 -13.15
C VAL A 345 -14.22 -21.71 -12.67
N VAL A 346 -13.34 -21.40 -13.62
CA VAL A 346 -12.03 -20.80 -13.33
C VAL A 346 -12.04 -19.38 -13.85
N PHE A 347 -11.77 -18.40 -12.99
CA PHE A 347 -11.50 -17.04 -13.44
C PHE A 347 -10.01 -16.92 -13.76
N GLU A 348 -9.68 -16.42 -14.95
CA GLU A 348 -8.30 -16.08 -15.33
C GLU A 348 -7.81 -14.89 -14.48
N ASN A 349 -8.67 -13.89 -14.30
CA ASN A 349 -8.43 -12.65 -13.57
C ASN A 349 -9.70 -12.24 -12.82
N ASN A 350 -9.81 -12.57 -11.54
CA ASN A 350 -10.94 -12.14 -10.69
C ASN A 350 -10.46 -11.53 -9.38
N ASN A 351 -9.60 -10.54 -9.55
CA ASN A 351 -9.19 -9.68 -8.45
C ASN A 351 -10.31 -8.65 -8.19
N PRO A 352 -10.46 -8.13 -6.97
CA PRO A 352 -11.31 -6.97 -6.73
C PRO A 352 -10.96 -5.85 -7.70
N ASN A 353 -11.98 -5.14 -8.18
CA ASN A 353 -11.91 -4.10 -9.21
C ASN A 353 -11.61 -4.59 -10.63
N THR A 354 -11.61 -5.90 -10.87
CA THR A 354 -11.52 -6.41 -12.24
C THR A 354 -12.83 -6.13 -12.97
N THR A 355 -12.82 -5.11 -13.82
CA THR A 355 -13.95 -4.79 -14.71
C THR A 355 -14.00 -5.69 -15.93
N THR A 356 -12.91 -6.38 -16.26
CA THR A 356 -12.80 -7.26 -17.44
C THR A 356 -12.40 -8.70 -17.11
N PRO A 357 -13.13 -9.42 -16.23
CA PRO A 357 -12.74 -10.78 -15.89
C PRO A 357 -13.01 -11.72 -17.06
N ARG A 358 -12.15 -12.72 -17.22
CA ARG A 358 -12.31 -13.81 -18.15
C ARG A 358 -12.56 -15.11 -17.39
N ILE A 359 -13.60 -15.84 -17.79
CA ILE A 359 -14.11 -17.00 -17.06
C ILE A 359 -14.12 -18.23 -17.97
N PHE A 360 -13.45 -19.31 -17.57
CA PHE A 360 -13.51 -20.59 -18.26
C PHE A 360 -14.68 -21.44 -17.75
N LEU A 361 -15.51 -21.91 -18.67
CA LEU A 361 -16.74 -22.65 -18.41
C LEU A 361 -16.54 -24.14 -18.75
N PRO A 362 -16.25 -25.03 -17.78
CA PRO A 362 -15.82 -26.39 -18.08
C PRO A 362 -16.93 -27.28 -18.66
N GLU A 363 -18.19 -27.06 -18.28
CA GLU A 363 -19.34 -27.88 -18.70
C GLU A 363 -20.41 -27.07 -19.43
N VAL A 364 -21.16 -27.74 -20.31
CA VAL A 364 -22.35 -27.21 -20.99
C VAL A 364 -23.46 -26.98 -19.96
N GLY A 365 -24.20 -25.87 -20.09
CA GLY A 365 -25.33 -25.55 -19.23
C GLY A 365 -25.37 -24.10 -18.76
N LYS A 366 -26.31 -23.83 -17.86
CA LYS A 366 -26.61 -22.48 -17.36
C LYS A 366 -25.76 -22.09 -16.16
N TYR A 367 -25.00 -21.00 -16.30
CA TYR A 367 -24.22 -20.35 -15.26
C TYR A 367 -24.89 -19.05 -14.81
N VAL A 368 -24.72 -18.74 -13.52
CA VAL A 368 -25.16 -17.49 -12.91
C VAL A 368 -23.96 -16.89 -12.19
N PHE A 369 -23.58 -15.69 -12.60
CA PHE A 369 -22.56 -14.87 -11.97
C PHE A 369 -23.20 -13.69 -11.26
N ARG A 370 -22.49 -13.19 -10.25
CA ARG A 370 -22.86 -11.99 -9.51
C ARG A 370 -21.65 -11.05 -9.47
N ALA A 371 -21.88 -9.81 -9.92
CA ALA A 371 -21.02 -8.67 -9.61
C ALA A 371 -21.56 -7.96 -8.38
N ILE A 372 -20.70 -7.77 -7.38
CA ILE A 372 -20.98 -6.98 -6.18
C ILE A 372 -20.18 -5.69 -6.32
N ILE A 373 -20.86 -4.55 -6.35
CA ILE A 373 -20.26 -3.23 -6.51
C ILE A 373 -20.44 -2.44 -5.23
N MET A 374 -19.36 -1.86 -4.71
CA MET A 374 -19.36 -1.04 -3.50
C MET A 374 -18.67 0.28 -3.75
N ASP A 375 -19.35 1.40 -3.53
CA ASP A 375 -18.73 2.75 -3.58
C ASP A 375 -18.22 3.24 -2.23
N GLY A 376 -18.53 2.54 -1.14
CA GLY A 376 -18.21 2.95 0.23
C GLY A 376 -19.46 3.20 1.08
N GLU A 377 -20.60 3.46 0.46
CA GLU A 377 -21.91 3.63 1.10
C GLU A 377 -22.96 2.65 0.57
N PHE A 378 -23.05 2.49 -0.75
CA PHE A 378 -24.00 1.60 -1.41
C PHE A 378 -23.34 0.29 -1.82
N GLU A 379 -24.07 -0.80 -1.58
CA GLU A 379 -23.79 -2.10 -2.18
C GLU A 379 -24.82 -2.37 -3.28
N MET A 380 -24.34 -2.61 -4.50
CA MET A 380 -25.17 -3.02 -5.62
C MET A 380 -24.80 -4.43 -6.07
N ILE A 381 -25.84 -5.18 -6.44
CA ILE A 381 -25.69 -6.52 -6.97
C ILE A 381 -26.22 -6.55 -8.41
N LYS A 382 -25.36 -6.92 -9.36
CA LYS A 382 -25.75 -7.23 -10.73
C LYS A 382 -25.60 -8.72 -10.98
N LYS A 383 -26.60 -9.32 -11.60
CA LYS A 383 -26.58 -10.73 -12.00
C LYS A 383 -26.30 -10.82 -13.49
N LEU A 384 -25.44 -11.76 -13.86
CA LEU A 384 -25.19 -12.15 -15.24
C LEU A 384 -25.55 -13.63 -15.38
N GLU A 385 -26.53 -13.94 -16.24
CA GLU A 385 -26.87 -15.31 -16.60
C GLU A 385 -26.32 -15.61 -17.99
N PHE A 386 -25.66 -16.75 -18.13
CA PHE A 386 -25.11 -17.22 -19.39
C PHE A 386 -25.39 -18.71 -19.56
N GLU A 387 -25.80 -19.13 -20.75
CA GLU A 387 -26.01 -20.54 -21.09
C GLU A 387 -24.99 -20.93 -22.14
N ARG A 388 -24.12 -21.89 -21.79
CA ARG A 388 -23.23 -22.53 -22.75
C ARG A 388 -23.99 -23.66 -23.41
N GLU A 389 -24.10 -23.61 -24.74
CA GLU A 389 -24.71 -24.66 -25.57
C GLU A 389 -23.73 -25.78 -25.93
#